data_AF-A0A087UVI1-F1
#
_entry.id   AF-A0A087UVI1-F1
#
_cell.length_a   1.000
_cell.length_b   1.000
_cell.length_c   1.000
_cell.angle_alpha   90.00
_cell.angle_beta   90.00
_cell.angle_gamma   90.00
#
_symmetry.space_group_name_H-M   'P 1'
#
loop_
_entity.id
_entity.type
_entity.pdbx_description
1 polymer ?
#
loop_
_entity_poly.entity_id
_entity_poly.type
_entity_poly.pdbx_seq_one_letter_code
_entity_poly.pdbx_strand_id
1 'polypeptide(L)'
;MANVPWFSLLTMVTISATLSFMADAQDCFGGIETFEKMVSMSFSGVVSYKSMLQQPGQAITRDCINLCKQQAACLSFSLNYTSSSCISYNVNSVGRGDDIIVAKAVNFYEKICFRGVSKQAFDSACRDRLWVFDRVREAYLDGHVDKETKNVRTKEDCEKLCITEERFRCRSADYDEIQHICRMSRETRRTKPNAFRVAPGSGRNYLENQCAPPPPASCRYETKQDATLLTPDHLQFAASATDCMDQCDAETAFNCWSYSYVDNRCQLSGDSSVTWGKDVTLPSHPGAVYGELKCFFEQCD
;
A
#
# COMPACT_ATOMS: atom_id res chain seq x y z
N MET A 1 -17.18 -59.59 -62.74
CA MET A 1 -18.55 -59.15 -62.39
C MET A 1 -18.63 -59.02 -60.89
N ALA A 2 -19.07 -57.85 -60.39
CA ALA A 2 -19.54 -57.56 -59.03
C ALA A 2 -18.52 -57.77 -57.87
N ASN A 3 -18.40 -56.94 -56.83
CA ASN A 3 -19.14 -55.77 -56.35
C ASN A 3 -18.22 -54.99 -55.38
N VAL A 4 -18.36 -53.67 -55.37
CA VAL A 4 -17.92 -52.79 -54.28
C VAL A 4 -18.93 -52.91 -53.13
N PRO A 5 -18.48 -52.80 -51.86
CA PRO A 5 -19.31 -52.16 -50.85
C PRO A 5 -18.61 -50.98 -50.17
N TRP A 6 -19.39 -49.91 -50.08
CA TRP A 6 -19.23 -48.74 -49.23
C TRP A 6 -18.91 -49.10 -47.77
N PHE A 7 -17.98 -48.38 -47.16
CA PHE A 7 -18.08 -48.00 -45.74
C PHE A 7 -17.60 -46.57 -45.57
N SER A 8 -18.56 -45.69 -45.25
CA SER A 8 -18.36 -44.36 -44.72
C SER A 8 -17.75 -44.46 -43.32
N LEU A 9 -16.66 -43.72 -43.05
CA LEU A 9 -16.29 -43.41 -41.67
C LEU A 9 -15.99 -41.91 -41.53
N LEU A 10 -16.72 -41.33 -40.57
CA LEU A 10 -16.71 -39.95 -40.14
C LEU A 10 -15.29 -39.47 -39.84
N THR A 11 -14.94 -38.29 -40.35
CA THR A 11 -13.86 -37.47 -39.84
C THR A 11 -14.23 -37.00 -38.42
N MET A 12 -13.64 -37.63 -37.39
CA MET A 12 -13.63 -37.08 -36.03
C MET A 12 -12.77 -35.81 -36.04
N VAL A 13 -13.42 -34.65 -36.09
CA VAL A 13 -12.78 -33.37 -35.73
C VAL A 13 -12.56 -33.39 -34.23
N THR A 14 -11.33 -33.70 -33.80
CA THR A 14 -10.91 -33.49 -32.42
C THR A 14 -10.78 -31.99 -32.20
N ILE A 15 -11.80 -31.39 -31.58
CA ILE A 15 -11.68 -30.04 -31.01
C ILE A 15 -10.71 -30.17 -29.84
N SER A 16 -9.44 -29.88 -30.09
CA SER A 16 -8.45 -29.66 -29.04
C SER A 16 -8.89 -28.43 -28.26
N ALA A 17 -9.65 -28.63 -27.18
CA ALA A 17 -9.84 -27.62 -26.16
C ALA A 17 -8.46 -27.36 -25.55
N THR A 18 -7.78 -26.34 -26.06
CA THR A 18 -6.67 -25.71 -25.37
C THR A 18 -7.23 -25.22 -24.04
N LEU A 19 -7.01 -25.99 -22.98
CA LEU A 19 -7.00 -25.48 -21.62
C LEU A 19 -5.89 -24.43 -21.59
N SER A 20 -6.26 -23.20 -21.95
CA SER A 20 -5.48 -22.04 -21.57
C SER A 20 -5.44 -22.08 -20.06
N PHE A 21 -4.30 -22.47 -19.50
CA PHE A 21 -3.95 -22.15 -18.14
C PHE A 21 -3.96 -20.62 -18.07
N MET A 22 -5.12 -20.07 -17.72
CA MET A 22 -5.21 -18.73 -17.21
C MET A 22 -4.31 -18.75 -15.98
N ALA A 23 -3.14 -18.12 -16.09
CA ALA A 23 -2.32 -17.77 -14.95
C ALA A 23 -3.26 -17.27 -13.86
N ASP A 24 -3.15 -17.81 -12.64
CA ASP A 24 -3.99 -17.47 -11.49
C ASP A 24 -4.18 -15.96 -11.44
N ALA A 25 -5.29 -15.48 -12.02
CA ALA A 25 -5.84 -14.21 -11.60
C ALA A 25 -6.10 -14.47 -10.13
N GLN A 26 -5.46 -13.68 -9.25
CA GLN A 26 -5.58 -13.80 -7.81
C GLN A 26 -7.06 -13.54 -7.45
N ASP A 27 -7.93 -14.52 -7.67
CA ASP A 27 -9.37 -14.33 -7.64
C ASP A 27 -9.76 -14.12 -6.20
N CYS A 28 -10.15 -12.89 -5.87
CA CYS A 28 -10.56 -12.51 -4.52
C CYS A 28 -12.01 -12.93 -4.23
N PHE A 29 -12.45 -14.04 -4.82
CA PHE A 29 -13.80 -14.56 -4.61
C PHE A 29 -14.08 -14.79 -3.14
N GLY A 30 -15.15 -14.17 -2.64
CA GLY A 30 -15.57 -14.23 -1.23
C GLY A 30 -14.61 -13.58 -0.24
N GLY A 31 -13.56 -12.91 -0.71
CA GLY A 31 -12.65 -12.11 0.10
C GLY A 31 -12.94 -10.61 0.02
N ILE A 32 -12.13 -9.84 0.73
CA ILE A 32 -12.14 -8.38 0.69
C ILE A 32 -10.90 -7.91 -0.06
N GLU A 33 -11.12 -7.34 -1.24
CA GLU A 33 -10.06 -6.75 -2.05
C GLU A 33 -9.71 -5.34 -1.55
N THR A 34 -8.43 -5.09 -1.33
CA THR A 34 -7.89 -3.80 -0.90
C THR A 34 -6.43 -3.67 -1.34
N PHE A 35 -5.70 -2.68 -0.83
CA PHE A 35 -4.31 -2.41 -1.20
C PHE A 35 -3.37 -2.35 -0.02
N GLU A 36 -2.14 -2.77 -0.29
CA GLU A 36 -0.94 -2.43 0.45
C GLU A 36 -0.13 -1.39 -0.33
N LYS A 37 0.50 -0.44 0.37
CA LYS A 37 1.38 0.58 -0.21
C LYS A 37 2.83 0.36 0.20
N MET A 38 3.76 0.44 -0.75
CA MET A 38 5.20 0.58 -0.50
C MET A 38 5.66 1.96 -0.99
N VAL A 39 6.25 2.73 -0.07
CA VAL A 39 6.64 4.12 -0.32
C VAL A 39 8.00 4.18 -1.02
N SER A 40 8.13 5.06 -2.02
CA SER A 40 9.36 5.24 -2.81
C SER A 40 9.83 3.93 -3.49
N MET A 41 8.89 3.12 -3.97
CA MET A 41 9.16 1.83 -4.61
C MET A 41 8.40 1.71 -5.92
N SER A 42 8.92 0.88 -6.82
CA SER A 42 8.26 0.46 -8.06
C SER A 42 8.91 -0.82 -8.57
N PHE A 43 8.22 -1.57 -9.44
CA PHE A 43 8.93 -2.53 -10.28
C PHE A 43 9.94 -1.82 -11.19
N SER A 44 11.05 -2.50 -11.45
CA SER A 44 12.04 -2.12 -12.45
C SER A 44 11.48 -2.28 -13.87
N GLY A 45 12.22 -1.79 -14.87
CA GLY A 45 11.79 -1.82 -16.27
C GLY A 45 11.67 -3.22 -16.90
N VAL A 46 12.01 -4.28 -16.17
CA VAL A 46 11.91 -5.67 -16.66
C VAL A 46 10.47 -6.20 -16.63
N VAL A 47 9.60 -5.62 -15.81
CA VAL A 47 8.21 -6.04 -15.66
C VAL A 47 7.33 -5.30 -16.66
N SER A 48 6.54 -6.06 -17.42
CA SER A 48 5.58 -5.49 -18.38
C SER A 48 4.53 -4.65 -17.66
N TYR A 49 4.28 -3.45 -18.17
CA TYR A 49 3.31 -2.51 -17.60
C TYR A 49 2.37 -1.96 -18.67
N LYS A 50 1.24 -1.42 -18.22
CA LYS A 50 0.27 -0.70 -19.03
C LYS A 50 0.01 0.66 -18.40
N SER A 51 0.01 1.73 -19.20
CA SER A 51 -0.43 3.04 -18.74
C SER A 51 -1.92 3.03 -18.40
N MET A 52 -2.28 3.54 -17.22
CA MET A 52 -3.68 3.64 -16.79
C MET A 52 -4.20 5.07 -16.87
N LEU A 53 -3.47 6.02 -16.28
CA LEU A 53 -3.92 7.40 -16.14
C LEU A 53 -2.73 8.36 -16.08
N GLN A 54 -2.90 9.54 -16.67
CA GLN A 54 -1.99 10.67 -16.51
C GLN A 54 -2.79 11.97 -16.50
N GLN A 55 -2.68 12.74 -15.41
CA GLN A 55 -3.36 14.02 -15.24
C GLN A 55 -2.43 15.03 -14.53
N PRO A 56 -1.57 15.72 -15.30
CA PRO A 56 -0.58 16.63 -14.73
C PRO A 56 -1.19 17.66 -13.77
N GLY A 57 -0.55 17.85 -12.62
CA GLY A 57 -0.98 18.83 -11.61
C GLY A 57 -2.17 18.40 -10.75
N GLN A 58 -2.61 17.15 -10.85
CA GLN A 58 -3.65 16.56 -9.99
C GLN A 58 -3.05 15.53 -9.02
N ALA A 59 -3.74 15.31 -7.90
CA ALA A 59 -3.50 14.17 -7.02
C ALA A 59 -4.47 13.03 -7.38
N ILE A 60 -3.94 11.95 -7.95
CA ILE A 60 -4.73 10.89 -8.60
C ILE A 60 -4.68 9.54 -7.87
N THR A 61 -4.26 9.49 -6.61
CA THR A 61 -4.13 8.24 -5.84
C THR A 61 -5.45 7.45 -5.83
N ARG A 62 -6.56 8.12 -5.53
CA ARG A 62 -7.89 7.49 -5.53
C ARG A 62 -8.30 6.96 -6.90
N ASP A 63 -8.03 7.73 -7.96
CA ASP A 63 -8.39 7.34 -9.33
C ASP A 63 -7.61 6.11 -9.78
N CYS A 64 -6.30 6.07 -9.52
CA CYS A 64 -5.46 4.92 -9.83
C CYS A 64 -5.89 3.65 -9.08
N ILE A 65 -6.23 3.79 -7.79
CA ILE A 65 -6.77 2.67 -7.00
C ILE A 65 -8.08 2.17 -7.60
N ASN A 66 -9.02 3.06 -7.92
CA ASN A 66 -10.31 2.68 -8.49
C ASN A 66 -10.16 2.02 -9.87
N LEU A 67 -9.29 2.57 -10.73
CA LEU A 67 -8.99 1.99 -12.04
C LEU A 67 -8.34 0.61 -11.93
N CYS A 68 -7.47 0.38 -10.94
CA CYS A 68 -6.86 -0.93 -10.71
C CYS A 68 -7.87 -1.93 -10.14
N LYS A 69 -8.75 -1.52 -9.22
CA LYS A 69 -9.85 -2.37 -8.71
C LYS A 69 -10.76 -2.88 -9.83
N GLN A 70 -11.11 -2.00 -10.77
CA GLN A 70 -12.00 -2.33 -11.89
C GLN A 70 -11.36 -3.26 -12.93
N GLN A 71 -10.03 -3.34 -12.99
CA GLN A 71 -9.32 -4.16 -13.95
C GLN A 71 -8.84 -5.46 -13.30
N ALA A 72 -9.43 -6.60 -13.69
CA ALA A 72 -9.02 -7.92 -13.19
C ALA A 72 -7.53 -8.23 -13.45
N ALA A 73 -6.98 -7.71 -14.56
CA ALA A 73 -5.57 -7.87 -14.90
C ALA A 73 -4.62 -6.96 -14.10
N CYS A 74 -5.13 -5.99 -13.32
CA CYS A 74 -4.31 -5.14 -12.47
C CYS A 74 -4.10 -5.82 -11.12
N LEU A 75 -2.90 -6.37 -10.89
CA LEU A 75 -2.50 -6.98 -9.62
C LEU A 75 -1.67 -6.02 -8.76
N SER A 76 -1.03 -5.04 -9.38
CA SER A 76 -0.36 -3.94 -8.70
C SER A 76 -0.23 -2.74 -9.63
N PHE A 77 0.12 -1.57 -9.10
CA PHE A 77 0.40 -0.38 -9.89
C PHE A 77 1.45 0.51 -9.21
N SER A 78 2.14 1.31 -10.01
CA SER A 78 3.02 2.37 -9.53
C SER A 78 2.40 3.72 -9.86
N LEU A 79 2.39 4.64 -8.90
CA LEU A 79 1.95 6.02 -9.05
C LEU A 79 3.14 6.95 -8.93
N ASN A 80 3.46 7.65 -10.03
CA ASN A 80 4.45 8.70 -10.06
C ASN A 80 3.78 10.05 -9.77
N TYR A 81 4.16 10.65 -8.65
CA TYR A 81 3.59 11.92 -8.17
C TYR A 81 4.15 13.14 -8.90
N THR A 82 5.37 13.05 -9.45
CA THR A 82 5.98 14.13 -10.23
C THR A 82 5.26 14.33 -11.57
N SER A 83 4.90 13.24 -12.24
CA SER A 83 4.20 13.27 -13.53
C SER A 83 2.68 13.15 -13.41
N SER A 84 2.15 13.00 -12.19
CA SER A 84 0.77 12.65 -11.89
C SER A 84 0.26 11.55 -12.83
N SER A 85 0.95 10.40 -12.84
CA SER A 85 0.61 9.27 -13.70
C SER A 85 0.77 7.93 -13.01
N CYS A 86 -0.08 6.96 -13.36
CA CYS A 86 0.04 5.59 -12.87
C CYS A 86 0.02 4.55 -13.97
N ILE A 87 0.82 3.50 -13.75
CA ILE A 87 0.96 2.33 -14.61
C ILE A 87 0.58 1.09 -13.82
N SER A 88 -0.16 0.17 -14.43
CA SER A 88 -0.53 -1.12 -13.84
C SER A 88 0.39 -2.24 -14.29
N TYR A 89 0.54 -3.23 -13.43
CA TYR A 89 1.20 -4.49 -13.70
C TYR A 89 0.20 -5.65 -13.55
N ASN A 90 0.39 -6.69 -14.35
CA ASN A 90 -0.34 -7.96 -14.24
C ASN A 90 0.37 -8.98 -13.34
N VAL A 91 1.25 -8.50 -12.48
CA VAL A 91 1.98 -9.28 -11.48
C VAL A 91 1.94 -8.58 -10.13
N ASN A 92 2.15 -9.34 -9.07
CA ASN A 92 2.39 -8.85 -7.71
C ASN A 92 3.87 -9.08 -7.33
N SER A 93 4.23 -8.72 -6.11
CA SER A 93 5.57 -8.78 -5.54
C SER A 93 6.04 -10.20 -5.20
N VAL A 94 5.14 -11.18 -5.18
CA VAL A 94 5.44 -12.55 -4.76
C VAL A 94 6.43 -13.21 -5.72
N GLY A 95 7.59 -13.58 -5.20
CA GLY A 95 8.69 -14.13 -6.00
C GLY A 95 9.32 -13.13 -6.96
N ARG A 96 9.08 -11.82 -6.80
CA ARG A 96 9.64 -10.72 -7.63
C ARG A 96 10.22 -9.61 -6.76
N GLY A 97 10.62 -9.96 -5.54
CA GLY A 97 11.20 -9.00 -4.60
C GLY A 97 12.42 -8.29 -5.20
N ASP A 98 13.27 -8.99 -5.94
CA ASP A 98 14.47 -8.41 -6.53
C ASP A 98 14.17 -7.43 -7.68
N ASP A 99 12.98 -7.52 -8.28
CA ASP A 99 12.54 -6.60 -9.32
C ASP A 99 11.95 -5.29 -8.74
N ILE A 100 11.70 -5.23 -7.43
CA ILE A 100 11.21 -4.02 -6.76
C ILE A 100 12.41 -3.15 -6.37
N ILE A 101 12.46 -1.97 -6.96
CA ILE A 101 13.55 -1.01 -6.80
C ILE A 101 13.06 0.27 -6.14
N VAL A 102 13.99 1.00 -5.54
CA VAL A 102 13.75 2.34 -5.03
C VAL A 102 13.42 3.28 -6.19
N ALA A 103 12.29 3.98 -6.09
CA ALA A 103 11.83 4.94 -7.07
C ALA A 103 11.33 6.20 -6.36
N LYS A 104 12.12 7.28 -6.40
CA LYS A 104 11.79 8.54 -5.71
C LYS A 104 10.50 9.13 -6.26
N ALA A 105 9.64 9.63 -5.36
CA ALA A 105 8.33 10.21 -5.70
C ALA A 105 7.42 9.23 -6.48
N VAL A 106 7.61 7.93 -6.27
CA VAL A 106 6.76 6.88 -6.80
C VAL A 106 6.36 5.96 -5.65
N ASN A 107 5.07 5.73 -5.49
CA ASN A 107 4.57 4.71 -4.56
C ASN A 107 4.05 3.52 -5.34
N PHE A 108 4.36 2.33 -4.84
CA PHE A 108 3.87 1.07 -5.38
C PHE A 108 2.69 0.60 -4.54
N TYR A 109 1.64 0.16 -5.21
CA TYR A 109 0.41 -0.32 -4.59
C TYR A 109 0.13 -1.73 -5.08
N GLU A 110 0.00 -2.66 -4.14
CA GLU A 110 -0.27 -4.07 -4.41
C GLU A 110 -1.70 -4.42 -4.03
N LYS A 111 -2.43 -5.04 -4.94
CA LYS A 111 -3.76 -5.54 -4.67
C LYS A 111 -3.66 -6.79 -3.79
N ILE A 112 -4.29 -6.74 -2.63
CA ILE A 112 -4.33 -7.84 -1.66
C ILE A 112 -5.77 -8.31 -1.44
N CYS A 113 -5.90 -9.55 -0.95
CA CYS A 113 -7.20 -10.17 -0.74
C CYS A 113 -7.29 -10.80 0.65
N PHE A 114 -8.14 -10.24 1.51
CA PHE A 114 -8.43 -10.81 2.82
C PHE A 114 -9.58 -11.80 2.75
N ARG A 115 -9.23 -13.10 2.75
CA ARG A 115 -10.19 -14.20 2.87
C ARG A 115 -10.43 -14.55 4.34
N GLY A 116 -11.69 -14.84 4.67
CA GLY A 116 -12.09 -15.24 6.03
C GLY A 116 -12.31 -14.07 7.00
N VAL A 117 -12.23 -12.82 6.54
CA VAL A 117 -12.64 -11.64 7.31
C VAL A 117 -14.03 -11.24 6.86
N SER A 118 -14.97 -11.07 7.80
CA SER A 118 -16.31 -10.60 7.44
C SER A 118 -16.26 -9.14 7.01
N LYS A 119 -17.11 -8.76 6.04
CA LYS A 119 -17.19 -7.38 5.58
C LYS A 119 -17.47 -6.40 6.73
N GLN A 120 -18.36 -6.78 7.65
CA GLN A 120 -18.65 -5.97 8.83
C GLN A 120 -17.42 -5.75 9.73
N ALA A 121 -16.63 -6.80 10.00
CA ALA A 121 -15.42 -6.68 10.83
C ALA A 121 -14.38 -5.79 10.14
N PHE A 122 -14.21 -5.94 8.83
CA PHE A 122 -13.31 -5.11 8.04
C PHE A 122 -13.77 -3.65 8.00
N ASP A 123 -15.03 -3.38 7.66
CA ASP A 123 -15.58 -2.02 7.57
C ASP A 123 -15.50 -1.30 8.93
N SER A 124 -15.72 -2.03 10.03
CA SER A 124 -15.57 -1.50 11.39
C SER A 124 -14.14 -1.11 11.74
N ALA A 125 -13.15 -1.83 11.20
CA ALA A 125 -11.74 -1.54 11.45
C ALA A 125 -11.19 -0.47 10.49
N CYS A 126 -11.50 -0.57 9.21
CA CYS A 126 -10.82 0.10 8.11
C CYS A 126 -11.66 1.18 7.42
N ARG A 127 -13.00 1.13 7.51
CA ARG A 127 -13.93 2.03 6.79
C ARG A 127 -13.58 2.13 5.30
N ASP A 128 -13.60 3.33 4.73
CA ASP A 128 -13.38 3.60 3.30
C ASP A 128 -11.91 3.86 2.94
N ARG A 129 -10.96 3.25 3.67
CA ARG A 129 -9.53 3.44 3.40
C ARG A 129 -9.14 3.00 1.99
N LEU A 130 -8.32 3.82 1.35
CA LEU A 130 -7.79 3.57 0.02
C LEU A 130 -6.80 2.40 -0.02
N TRP A 131 -5.97 2.30 1.02
CA TRP A 131 -5.09 1.17 1.31
C TRP A 131 -5.11 0.91 2.81
N VAL A 132 -4.83 -0.33 3.21
CA VAL A 132 -4.99 -0.78 4.61
C VAL A 132 -3.67 -1.09 5.29
N PHE A 133 -2.60 -1.29 4.53
CA PHE A 133 -1.25 -1.48 5.05
C PHE A 133 -0.23 -0.65 4.30
N ASP A 134 0.74 -0.11 5.05
CA ASP A 134 2.02 0.29 4.47
C ASP A 134 3.03 -0.83 4.72
N ARG A 135 3.81 -1.20 3.71
CA ARG A 135 4.86 -2.21 3.83
C ARG A 135 6.24 -1.62 3.65
N VAL A 136 7.16 -2.13 4.47
CA VAL A 136 8.60 -1.98 4.25
C VAL A 136 9.21 -3.37 4.22
N ARG A 137 9.80 -3.71 3.08
CA ARG A 137 10.50 -4.98 2.89
C ARG A 137 11.78 -5.01 3.74
N GLU A 138 12.16 -6.21 4.11
CA GLU A 138 13.39 -6.48 4.86
C GLU A 138 13.49 -5.62 6.13
N ALA A 139 12.40 -5.50 6.89
CA ALA A 139 12.33 -4.61 8.03
C ALA A 139 11.46 -5.15 9.17
N TYR A 140 11.67 -4.62 10.38
CA TYR A 140 10.91 -4.95 11.59
C TYR A 140 11.12 -3.94 12.72
N LEU A 141 10.35 -4.08 13.82
CA LEU A 141 10.59 -3.39 15.09
C LEU A 141 11.30 -4.32 16.07
N ASP A 142 12.52 -3.96 16.47
CA ASP A 142 13.30 -4.73 17.43
C ASP A 142 12.76 -4.53 18.86
N GLY A 143 12.60 -5.62 19.62
CA GLY A 143 12.15 -5.58 21.02
C GLY A 143 10.70 -5.14 21.29
N HIS A 144 9.86 -4.93 20.26
CA HIS A 144 8.47 -4.47 20.43
C HIS A 144 7.44 -5.47 19.88
N VAL A 145 7.47 -6.71 20.39
CA VAL A 145 6.51 -7.76 20.02
C VAL A 145 5.52 -7.98 21.15
N ASP A 146 4.24 -7.65 20.92
CA ASP A 146 3.15 -7.89 21.87
C ASP A 146 2.59 -9.31 21.75
N LYS A 147 2.58 -9.87 20.53
CA LYS A 147 2.08 -11.23 20.27
C LYS A 147 2.78 -11.86 19.07
N GLU A 148 3.21 -13.10 19.22
CA GLU A 148 3.77 -13.91 18.15
C GLU A 148 2.80 -15.04 17.76
N THR A 149 2.63 -15.28 16.46
CA THR A 149 1.84 -16.38 15.90
C THR A 149 2.69 -17.13 14.88
N LYS A 150 2.81 -18.45 15.04
CA LYS A 150 3.58 -19.34 14.15
C LYS A 150 2.68 -20.00 13.11
N ASN A 151 3.29 -20.57 12.07
CA ASN A 151 2.61 -21.25 10.97
C ASN A 151 1.67 -20.33 10.17
N VAL A 152 2.01 -19.04 10.08
CA VAL A 152 1.28 -18.06 9.28
C VAL A 152 1.76 -18.19 7.84
N ARG A 153 0.85 -18.48 6.91
CA ARG A 153 1.24 -18.92 5.55
C ARG A 153 1.65 -17.78 4.63
N THR A 154 0.98 -16.64 4.75
CA THR A 154 1.24 -15.48 3.89
C THR A 154 1.29 -14.19 4.69
N LYS A 155 1.84 -13.15 4.06
CA LYS A 155 1.85 -11.78 4.58
C LYS A 155 0.43 -11.30 4.88
N GLU A 156 -0.50 -11.55 3.97
CA GLU A 156 -1.93 -11.19 4.12
C GLU A 156 -2.57 -11.92 5.30
N ASP A 157 -2.14 -13.15 5.62
CA ASP A 157 -2.59 -13.83 6.85
C ASP A 157 -2.10 -13.10 8.11
N CYS A 158 -0.86 -12.59 8.11
CA CYS A 158 -0.34 -11.78 9.22
C CYS A 158 -1.06 -10.43 9.35
N GLU A 159 -1.34 -9.77 8.21
CA GLU A 159 -2.13 -8.54 8.15
C GLU A 159 -3.54 -8.72 8.73
N LYS A 160 -4.22 -9.82 8.36
CA LYS A 160 -5.53 -10.18 8.92
C LYS A 160 -5.45 -10.35 10.43
N LEU A 161 -4.46 -11.12 10.93
CA LEU A 161 -4.27 -11.32 12.37
C LEU A 161 -4.13 -9.97 13.10
N CYS A 162 -3.39 -9.02 12.52
CA CYS A 162 -3.22 -7.69 13.10
C CYS A 162 -4.53 -6.88 13.09
N ILE A 163 -5.26 -6.83 11.96
CA ILE A 163 -6.52 -6.08 11.88
C ILE A 163 -7.58 -6.64 12.84
N THR A 164 -7.62 -7.97 13.00
CA THR A 164 -8.62 -8.65 13.84
C THR A 164 -8.13 -8.93 15.26
N GLU A 165 -7.02 -8.35 15.70
CA GLU A 165 -6.54 -8.52 17.07
C GLU A 165 -7.45 -7.76 18.05
N GLU A 166 -8.01 -8.49 19.02
CA GLU A 166 -8.97 -7.95 19.98
C GLU A 166 -8.34 -7.61 21.33
N ARG A 167 -7.22 -8.23 21.70
CA ARG A 167 -6.57 -8.01 23.01
C ARG A 167 -5.81 -6.69 23.08
N PHE A 168 -5.42 -6.16 21.92
CA PHE A 168 -4.76 -4.87 21.81
C PHE A 168 -4.95 -4.26 20.43
N ARG A 169 -4.82 -2.95 20.33
CA ARG A 169 -4.82 -2.29 19.03
C ARG A 169 -3.50 -2.57 18.32
N CYS A 170 -3.48 -3.59 17.47
CA CYS A 170 -2.33 -3.86 16.62
C CYS A 170 -2.13 -2.72 15.62
N ARG A 171 -0.97 -2.06 15.72
CA ARG A 171 -0.58 -0.92 14.86
C ARG A 171 0.41 -1.32 13.80
N SER A 172 1.21 -2.34 14.08
CA SER A 172 2.10 -2.93 13.09
C SER A 172 2.29 -4.41 13.34
N ALA A 173 2.77 -5.10 12.33
CA ALA A 173 3.29 -6.45 12.44
C ALA A 173 4.59 -6.58 11.63
N ASP A 174 5.36 -7.62 11.89
CA ASP A 174 6.34 -8.14 10.93
C ASP A 174 6.03 -9.60 10.59
N TYR A 175 6.05 -9.90 9.30
CA TYR A 175 5.89 -11.25 8.78
C TYR A 175 7.23 -11.77 8.28
N ASP A 176 7.70 -12.86 8.89
CA ASP A 176 8.89 -13.59 8.49
C ASP A 176 8.50 -14.67 7.47
N GLU A 177 8.84 -14.46 6.20
CA GLU A 177 8.52 -15.37 5.10
C GLU A 177 9.24 -16.72 5.21
N ILE A 178 10.41 -16.76 5.87
CA ILE A 178 11.24 -17.96 5.99
C ILE A 178 10.76 -18.82 7.15
N GLN A 179 10.47 -18.20 8.30
CA GLN A 179 10.05 -18.90 9.51
C GLN A 179 8.53 -19.09 9.58
N HIS A 180 7.75 -18.43 8.72
CA HIS A 180 6.28 -18.39 8.77
C HIS A 180 5.75 -17.90 10.12
N ILE A 181 6.36 -16.82 10.62
CA ILE A 181 6.02 -16.20 11.91
C ILE A 181 5.49 -14.80 11.69
N CYS A 182 4.35 -14.49 12.32
CA CYS A 182 3.78 -13.16 12.40
C CYS A 182 3.98 -12.61 13.82
N ARG A 183 4.60 -11.43 13.93
CA ARG A 183 4.83 -10.73 15.19
C ARG A 183 4.08 -9.42 15.17
N MET A 184 3.11 -9.26 16.06
CA MET A 184 2.22 -8.11 16.13
C MET A 184 2.64 -7.16 17.25
N SER A 185 2.43 -5.86 17.04
CA SER A 185 2.88 -4.79 17.93
C SER A 185 1.84 -3.69 18.10
N ARG A 186 1.78 -3.10 19.30
CA ARG A 186 1.10 -1.83 19.58
C ARG A 186 1.88 -0.62 19.09
N GLU A 187 3.11 -0.81 18.62
CA GLU A 187 4.00 0.27 18.23
C GLU A 187 4.11 0.37 16.70
N THR A 188 4.62 1.50 16.21
CA THR A 188 4.91 1.75 14.79
C THR A 188 6.34 2.28 14.63
N ARG A 189 6.82 2.40 13.39
CA ARG A 189 8.14 3.04 13.15
C ARG A 189 8.15 4.52 13.55
N ARG A 190 6.97 5.15 13.68
CA ARG A 190 6.83 6.51 14.21
C ARG A 190 6.88 6.55 15.73
N THR A 191 6.33 5.55 16.42
CA THR A 191 6.30 5.54 17.89
C THR A 191 7.60 5.02 18.50
N LYS A 192 8.27 4.08 17.81
CA LYS A 192 9.56 3.51 18.21
C LYS A 192 10.59 3.62 17.07
N PRO A 193 10.96 4.85 16.65
CA PRO A 193 11.89 5.05 15.53
C PRO A 193 13.27 4.43 15.78
N ASN A 194 13.73 4.40 17.04
CA ASN A 194 15.02 3.81 17.41
C ASN A 194 15.04 2.28 17.33
N ALA A 195 13.87 1.64 17.34
CA ALA A 195 13.71 0.19 17.23
C ALA A 195 13.44 -0.28 15.80
N PHE A 196 13.08 0.62 14.90
CA PHE A 196 12.90 0.28 13.50
C PHE A 196 14.24 -0.11 12.86
N ARG A 197 14.28 -1.32 12.27
CA ARG A 197 15.47 -1.88 11.63
C ARG A 197 15.12 -2.29 10.21
N VAL A 198 16.02 -1.96 9.29
CA VAL A 198 16.10 -2.57 7.97
C VAL A 198 17.21 -3.62 8.04
N ALA A 199 16.86 -4.86 7.73
CA ALA A 199 17.74 -6.02 7.74
C ALA A 199 17.66 -6.73 6.37
N PRO A 200 18.46 -6.29 5.39
CA PRO A 200 18.47 -6.87 4.05
C PRO A 200 18.69 -8.39 4.08
N GLY A 201 17.87 -9.14 3.32
CA GLY A 201 17.97 -10.59 3.21
C GLY A 201 17.39 -11.37 4.39
N SER A 202 16.69 -10.71 5.31
CA SER A 202 15.97 -11.34 6.42
C SER A 202 14.69 -12.05 5.98
N GLY A 203 14.11 -11.68 4.83
CA GLY A 203 12.77 -12.13 4.41
C GLY A 203 11.65 -11.61 5.30
N ARG A 204 11.92 -10.63 6.17
CA ARG A 204 10.93 -10.02 7.06
C ARG A 204 10.26 -8.84 6.39
N ASN A 205 8.94 -8.78 6.44
CA ASN A 205 8.16 -7.66 5.93
C ASN A 205 7.55 -6.93 7.11
N TYR A 206 7.91 -5.67 7.28
CA TYR A 206 7.25 -4.78 8.22
C TYR A 206 5.94 -4.26 7.62
N LEU A 207 4.86 -4.33 8.39
CA LEU A 207 3.48 -4.09 7.94
C LEU A 207 2.82 -3.12 8.93
N GLU A 208 2.56 -1.88 8.52
CA GLU A 208 1.86 -0.90 9.36
C GLU A 208 0.37 -0.87 9.05
N ASN A 209 -0.43 -1.21 10.06
CA ASN A 209 -1.88 -1.26 9.98
C ASN A 209 -2.45 0.16 9.88
N GLN A 210 -2.83 0.56 8.67
CA GLN A 210 -3.43 1.86 8.44
C GLN A 210 -4.83 1.94 9.02
N CYS A 211 -5.53 0.83 9.24
CA CYS A 211 -6.84 0.81 9.87
C CYS A 211 -6.79 1.23 11.35
N ALA A 212 -5.63 1.16 12.01
CA ALA A 212 -5.48 1.67 13.36
C ALA A 212 -5.56 3.22 13.40
N PRO A 213 -6.39 3.83 14.28
CA PRO A 213 -6.38 5.29 14.46
C PRO A 213 -4.99 5.68 14.95
N PRO A 214 -4.42 6.84 14.64
CA PRO A 214 -3.09 7.23 15.12
C PRO A 214 -2.86 6.94 16.62
N PRO A 215 -1.64 6.56 17.04
CA PRO A 215 -1.33 6.30 18.45
C PRO A 215 -1.73 7.51 19.32
N PRO A 216 -2.13 7.29 20.59
CA PRO A 216 -2.54 8.35 21.51
C PRO A 216 -1.33 9.19 22.00
N ALA A 217 -0.46 9.60 21.08
CA ALA A 217 0.65 10.49 21.33
C ALA A 217 0.19 11.95 21.29
N SER A 218 0.92 12.78 22.03
CA SER A 218 0.96 14.21 21.78
C SER A 218 1.64 14.45 20.42
N CYS A 219 0.84 14.42 19.36
CA CYS A 219 1.29 14.77 18.02
C CYS A 219 1.06 16.27 17.79
N ARG A 220 2.05 16.94 17.19
CA ARG A 220 1.96 18.33 16.79
C ARG A 220 2.52 18.51 15.38
N TYR A 221 1.96 19.44 14.64
CA TYR A 221 2.49 19.79 13.33
C TYR A 221 3.79 20.59 13.49
N GLU A 222 4.83 20.15 12.78
CA GLU A 222 6.02 20.95 12.51
C GLU A 222 5.91 21.52 11.10
N THR A 223 5.99 22.84 10.98
CA THR A 223 5.82 23.54 9.70
C THR A 223 7.13 23.99 9.10
N LYS A 224 7.25 23.91 7.78
CA LYS A 224 8.36 24.44 6.98
C LYS A 224 7.83 25.37 5.90
N GLN A 225 8.39 26.57 5.84
CA GLN A 225 8.09 27.55 4.80
C GLN A 225 8.80 27.20 3.48
N ASP A 226 8.24 27.71 2.39
CA ASP A 226 8.75 27.59 1.03
C ASP A 226 8.96 26.14 0.57
N ALA A 227 8.11 25.22 1.04
CA ALA A 227 8.19 23.79 0.74
C ALA A 227 6.82 23.19 0.44
N THR A 228 6.79 22.20 -0.45
CA THR A 228 5.60 21.46 -0.87
C THR A 228 5.77 19.96 -0.67
N LEU A 229 4.66 19.22 -0.76
CA LEU A 229 4.65 17.77 -0.65
C LEU A 229 5.36 17.09 -1.83
N LEU A 230 6.06 15.99 -1.52
CA LEU A 230 6.62 15.11 -2.54
C LEU A 230 5.55 14.17 -3.14
N THR A 231 4.65 13.65 -2.30
CA THR A 231 3.66 12.63 -2.67
C THR A 231 2.24 13.06 -2.27
N PRO A 232 1.62 14.03 -2.96
CA PRO A 232 0.24 14.44 -2.69
C PRO A 232 -0.76 13.34 -3.11
N ASP A 233 -1.45 12.75 -2.13
CA ASP A 233 -2.46 11.71 -2.34
C ASP A 233 -3.86 12.29 -2.58
N HIS A 234 -4.12 13.49 -2.06
CA HIS A 234 -5.36 14.22 -2.23
C HIS A 234 -5.05 15.71 -2.46
N LEU A 235 -5.78 16.34 -3.38
CA LEU A 235 -5.65 17.75 -3.75
C LEU A 235 -7.04 18.38 -3.73
N GLN A 236 -7.19 19.45 -2.96
CA GLN A 236 -8.44 20.19 -2.86
C GLN A 236 -8.17 21.68 -2.60
N PHE A 237 -9.23 22.48 -2.52
CA PHE A 237 -9.12 23.90 -2.19
C PHE A 237 -8.94 24.09 -0.68
N ALA A 238 -8.17 25.10 -0.29
CA ALA A 238 -8.17 25.62 1.08
C ALA A 238 -8.01 27.13 1.07
N ALA A 239 -8.58 27.80 2.08
CA ALA A 239 -8.47 29.24 2.27
C ALA A 239 -7.18 29.65 2.98
N SER A 240 -6.54 28.74 3.71
CA SER A 240 -5.30 28.99 4.45
C SER A 240 -4.55 27.70 4.77
N ALA A 241 -3.31 27.83 5.25
CA ALA A 241 -2.55 26.69 5.77
C ALA A 241 -3.21 26.03 6.99
N THR A 242 -3.94 26.78 7.82
CA THR A 242 -4.70 26.25 8.96
C THR A 242 -5.91 25.46 8.50
N ASP A 243 -6.65 25.95 7.51
CA ASP A 243 -7.75 25.19 6.89
C ASP A 243 -7.22 23.88 6.27
N CYS A 244 -6.07 23.92 5.59
CA CYS A 244 -5.44 22.71 5.06
C CYS A 244 -4.98 21.72 6.16
N MET A 245 -4.53 22.21 7.31
CA MET A 245 -4.23 21.39 8.49
C MET A 245 -5.50 20.71 9.02
N ASP A 246 -6.58 21.45 9.21
CA ASP A 246 -7.87 20.91 9.68
C ASP A 246 -8.42 19.86 8.70
N GLN A 247 -8.22 20.06 7.39
CA GLN A 247 -8.56 19.08 6.36
C GLN A 247 -7.72 17.80 6.45
N CYS A 248 -6.44 17.90 6.82
CA CYS A 248 -5.58 16.74 7.08
C CYS A 248 -6.08 15.95 8.30
N ASP A 249 -6.44 16.64 9.39
CA ASP A 249 -6.99 16.02 10.60
C ASP A 249 -8.34 15.32 10.33
N ALA A 250 -9.14 15.85 9.42
CA ALA A 250 -10.44 15.29 9.02
C ALA A 250 -10.36 14.20 7.94
N GLU A 251 -9.19 13.93 7.36
CA GLU A 251 -9.02 12.93 6.30
C GLU A 251 -9.28 11.51 6.82
N THR A 252 -10.07 10.74 6.09
CA THR A 252 -10.53 9.40 6.50
C THR A 252 -10.10 8.29 5.54
N ALA A 253 -9.76 8.65 4.30
CA ALA A 253 -9.37 7.71 3.26
C ALA A 253 -7.96 7.15 3.48
N PHE A 254 -7.14 7.83 4.26
CA PHE A 254 -5.82 7.40 4.72
C PHE A 254 -5.45 8.15 6.00
N ASN A 255 -4.41 7.70 6.72
CA ASN A 255 -3.88 8.48 7.83
C ASN A 255 -3.06 9.63 7.27
N CYS A 256 -3.58 10.86 7.32
CA CYS A 256 -2.85 12.03 6.84
C CYS A 256 -1.69 12.35 7.80
N TRP A 257 -0.46 12.25 7.30
CA TRP A 257 0.75 12.49 8.09
C TRP A 257 1.43 13.82 7.74
N SER A 258 1.12 14.37 6.57
CA SER A 258 1.62 15.68 6.16
C SER A 258 0.68 16.37 5.18
N TYR A 259 0.78 17.68 5.12
CA TYR A 259 0.06 18.53 4.18
C TYR A 259 0.99 19.59 3.58
N SER A 260 0.60 20.15 2.44
CA SER A 260 1.14 21.43 2.00
C SER A 260 0.06 22.34 1.44
N TYR A 261 0.12 23.61 1.84
CA TYR A 261 -0.73 24.67 1.34
C TYR A 261 0.06 25.51 0.32
N VAL A 262 -0.43 25.58 -0.92
CA VAL A 262 0.20 26.31 -2.02
C VAL A 262 -0.87 26.83 -2.97
N ASP A 263 -0.84 28.10 -3.36
CA ASP A 263 -1.77 28.71 -4.33
C ASP A 263 -3.26 28.43 -4.05
N ASN A 264 -3.70 28.56 -2.79
CA ASN A 264 -5.05 28.22 -2.31
C ASN A 264 -5.46 26.74 -2.53
N ARG A 265 -4.47 25.86 -2.69
CA ARG A 265 -4.66 24.42 -2.78
C ARG A 265 -4.08 23.75 -1.55
N CYS A 266 -4.85 22.83 -0.99
CA CYS A 266 -4.42 21.91 0.03
C CYS A 266 -4.05 20.58 -0.62
N GLN A 267 -2.79 20.19 -0.43
CA GLN A 267 -2.29 18.88 -0.76
C GLN A 267 -2.18 18.09 0.54
N LEU A 268 -2.73 16.88 0.58
CA LEU A 268 -2.66 15.97 1.72
C LEU A 268 -1.88 14.72 1.33
N SER A 269 -1.14 14.15 2.27
CA SER A 269 -0.34 12.94 2.02
C SER A 269 -0.43 11.96 3.19
N GLY A 270 -0.52 10.68 2.83
CA GLY A 270 -0.30 9.58 3.77
C GLY A 270 1.19 9.29 4.00
N ASP A 271 2.09 10.09 3.45
CA ASP A 271 3.53 10.00 3.66
C ASP A 271 4.08 11.18 4.46
N SER A 272 5.34 11.08 4.87
CA SER A 272 6.04 12.08 5.68
C SER A 272 7.54 11.78 5.68
N SER A 273 8.36 12.58 6.38
CA SER A 273 9.79 12.30 6.49
C SER A 273 10.11 10.93 7.12
N VAL A 274 9.18 10.35 7.88
CA VAL A 274 9.33 9.01 8.48
C VAL A 274 9.20 7.90 7.43
N THR A 275 8.37 8.09 6.40
CA THR A 275 8.14 7.07 5.36
C THR A 275 9.05 7.25 4.15
N TRP A 276 9.34 8.49 3.77
CA TRP A 276 10.28 8.79 2.68
C TRP A 276 11.74 8.49 3.02
N GLY A 277 12.10 8.52 4.31
CA GLY A 277 13.49 8.43 4.77
C GLY A 277 14.14 9.80 4.95
N LYS A 278 15.28 9.82 5.64
CA LYS A 278 15.95 11.06 6.10
C LYS A 278 16.58 11.88 4.98
N ASP A 279 16.90 11.25 3.85
CA ASP A 279 17.63 11.88 2.74
C ASP A 279 16.73 12.56 1.71
N VAL A 280 15.41 12.61 1.97
CA VAL A 280 14.45 13.19 1.04
C VAL A 280 14.34 14.70 1.21
N THR A 281 14.75 15.41 0.15
CA THR A 281 14.54 16.85 0.00
C THR A 281 13.16 17.13 -0.59
N LEU A 282 12.35 17.89 0.15
CA LEU A 282 11.05 18.41 -0.31
C LEU A 282 11.23 19.40 -1.47
N PRO A 283 10.31 19.41 -2.46
CA PRO A 283 10.31 20.45 -3.50
C PRO A 283 10.10 21.85 -2.89
N SER A 284 10.91 22.81 -3.34
CA SER A 284 10.83 24.20 -2.90
C SER A 284 9.79 24.95 -3.73
N HIS A 285 8.95 25.76 -3.06
CA HIS A 285 8.00 26.63 -3.72
C HIS A 285 7.77 27.88 -2.86
N PRO A 286 8.13 29.09 -3.33
CA PRO A 286 7.94 30.32 -2.57
C PRO A 286 6.50 30.50 -2.10
N GLY A 287 6.31 30.84 -0.82
CA GLY A 287 5.01 31.08 -0.21
C GLY A 287 4.21 29.82 0.13
N ALA A 288 4.72 28.62 -0.17
CA ALA A 288 4.09 27.37 0.24
C ALA A 288 4.39 27.08 1.72
N VAL A 289 3.44 26.43 2.40
CA VAL A 289 3.60 25.96 3.77
C VAL A 289 3.45 24.45 3.79
N TYR A 290 4.51 23.73 4.15
CA TYR A 290 4.47 22.31 4.45
C TYR A 290 4.26 22.11 5.95
N GLY A 291 3.39 21.18 6.35
CA GLY A 291 3.20 20.76 7.73
C GLY A 291 3.30 19.25 7.85
N GLU A 292 4.05 18.75 8.84
CA GLU A 292 4.16 17.31 9.14
C GLU A 292 3.78 17.01 10.57
N LEU A 293 2.99 15.98 10.77
CA LEU A 293 2.61 15.51 12.09
C LEU A 293 3.77 14.74 12.74
N LYS A 294 4.36 15.32 13.79
CA LYS A 294 5.40 14.71 14.62
C LYS A 294 4.80 14.28 15.95
N CYS A 295 4.92 13.00 16.25
CA CYS A 295 4.40 12.42 17.48
C CYS A 295 5.52 12.21 18.48
N PHE A 296 5.34 12.74 19.68
CA PHE A 296 6.24 12.56 20.80
C PHE A 296 5.57 11.63 21.81
N PHE A 297 6.34 10.67 22.31
CA PHE A 297 5.93 9.82 23.40
C PHE A 297 6.73 10.26 24.61
N GLU A 298 6.08 10.86 25.60
CA GLU A 298 6.73 11.10 26.90
C GLU A 298 7.19 9.74 27.44
N GLN A 299 8.51 9.58 27.57
CA GLN A 299 9.06 8.56 28.43
C GLN A 299 8.80 9.06 29.85
N CYS A 300 7.70 8.63 30.45
CA CYS A 300 7.59 8.70 31.90
C CYS A 300 8.57 7.64 32.44
N ASP A 301 9.73 8.09 32.88
CA ASP A 301 10.69 7.30 33.66
C ASP A 301 10.09 6.82 34.99
#